data_AF-A3AQH0-F1
#
_entry.id   AF-A3AQH0-F1
#
_cell.length_a   1.000
_cell.length_b   1.000
_cell.length_c   1.000
_cell.angle_alpha   90.00
_cell.angle_beta   90.00
_cell.angle_gamma   90.00
#
_symmetry.space_group_name_H-M   'P 1'
#
loop_
_entity.id
_entity.type
_entity.pdbx_description
1 polymer ?
#
loop_
_entity_poly.entity_id
_entity_poly.type
_entity_poly.pdbx_seq_one_letter_code
_entity_poly.pdbx_strand_id
1 'polypeptide(L)'
;MRWFDVPGCFCFHIWNAWDEPAVVIVCSCITPPDALLSSVRAVLSEVRLDLRTGRYSRRELVPGLNLEAGTVNRSLLGRRTRFTYLAVAEPWPRCRGVAKVDLGTGELAAVHEYGEGRFSGEPTFVPATSATSGTGTGGREDDGHVVVMVHDEAAGTAELVVLDAGKMEVAAT
;
A
#
# COMPACT_ATOMS: atom_id res chain seq x y z
N MET A 1 -15.48 -15.99 18.09
CA MET A 1 -15.44 -15.75 16.64
C MET A 1 -16.74 -15.05 16.23
N ARG A 2 -16.67 -13.94 15.49
CA ARG A 2 -17.84 -13.18 15.01
C ARG A 2 -17.68 -12.93 13.51
N TRP A 3 -18.73 -13.21 12.73
CA TRP A 3 -18.74 -13.00 11.29
C TRP A 3 -19.40 -11.66 10.94
N PHE A 4 -18.93 -11.05 9.85
CA PHE A 4 -19.47 -9.82 9.28
C PHE A 4 -19.65 -10.02 7.78
N ASP A 5 -20.85 -9.75 7.27
CA ASP A 5 -21.10 -9.73 5.83
C ASP A 5 -20.70 -8.37 5.26
N VAL A 6 -19.65 -8.35 4.43
CA VAL A 6 -19.16 -7.14 3.77
C VAL A 6 -19.34 -7.30 2.24
N PRO A 7 -20.51 -6.96 1.67
CA PRO A 7 -20.79 -7.12 0.26
C PRO A 7 -19.82 -6.34 -0.64
N GLY A 8 -19.46 -6.92 -1.79
CA GLY A 8 -18.58 -6.29 -2.79
C GLY A 8 -17.12 -6.11 -2.32
N CYS A 9 -16.69 -6.88 -1.32
CA CYS A 9 -15.37 -6.79 -0.71
C CYS A 9 -14.57 -8.07 -0.94
N PHE A 10 -14.15 -8.30 -2.18
CA PHE A 10 -13.17 -9.33 -2.49
C PHE A 10 -11.76 -8.75 -2.26
N CYS A 11 -11.28 -8.80 -1.01
CA CYS A 11 -9.91 -8.39 -0.69
C CYS A 11 -8.94 -9.44 -1.23
N PHE A 12 -8.07 -9.08 -2.18
CA PHE A 12 -7.03 -9.98 -2.66
C PHE A 12 -5.84 -9.98 -1.69
N HIS A 13 -5.45 -8.80 -1.22
CA HIS A 13 -4.46 -8.62 -0.16
C HIS A 13 -4.99 -7.72 0.96
N ILE A 14 -4.55 -8.02 2.19
CA ILE A 14 -4.74 -7.19 3.39
C ILE A 14 -3.36 -6.65 3.78
N TRP A 15 -3.23 -5.33 3.83
CA TRP A 15 -1.96 -4.66 4.08
C TRP A 15 -1.66 -4.51 5.56
N ASN A 16 -2.68 -4.17 6.35
CA ASN A 16 -2.59 -4.09 7.80
C ASN A 16 -3.98 -4.14 8.43
N ALA A 17 -4.04 -4.49 9.71
CA ALA A 17 -5.25 -4.40 10.51
C ALA A 17 -4.89 -4.07 11.96
N TRP A 18 -5.75 -3.34 12.67
CA TRP A 18 -5.54 -2.97 14.08
C TRP A 18 -6.86 -2.68 14.79
N ASP A 19 -6.79 -2.58 16.13
CA ASP A 19 -7.94 -2.26 16.98
C ASP A 19 -8.02 -0.76 17.30
N GLU A 20 -9.14 -0.10 16.96
CA GLU A 20 -9.48 1.29 17.32
C GLU A 20 -11.01 1.50 17.41
N PRO A 21 -11.57 1.57 18.62
CA PRO A 21 -12.80 0.88 19.14
C PRO A 21 -13.57 -0.14 18.26
N ALA A 22 -13.29 -0.22 16.97
CA ALA A 22 -13.67 -1.19 15.97
C ALA A 22 -12.38 -1.82 15.42
N VAL A 23 -12.48 -2.98 14.78
CA VAL A 23 -11.35 -3.53 14.01
C VAL A 23 -11.25 -2.74 12.70
N VAL A 24 -10.10 -2.16 12.40
CA VAL A 24 -9.81 -1.47 11.15
C VAL A 24 -8.96 -2.39 10.28
N ILE A 25 -9.34 -2.57 9.02
CA ILE A 25 -8.66 -3.40 8.03
C ILE A 25 -8.38 -2.55 6.81
N VAL A 26 -7.13 -2.51 6.37
CA VAL A 26 -6.73 -1.86 5.11
C VAL A 26 -6.42 -2.97 4.11
N CYS A 27 -7.17 -3.02 3.00
CA CYS A 27 -7.06 -4.08 2.01
C CYS A 27 -7.20 -3.53 0.58
N SER A 28 -6.73 -4.25 -0.43
CA SER A 28 -7.10 -3.97 -1.83
C SER A 28 -8.23 -4.88 -2.27
N CYS A 29 -9.34 -4.29 -2.70
CA CYS A 29 -10.49 -5.00 -3.24
C CYS A 29 -10.42 -5.05 -4.77
N ILE A 30 -10.34 -6.26 -5.33
CA ILE A 30 -10.34 -6.47 -6.79
C ILE A 30 -11.78 -6.59 -7.30
N THR A 31 -12.08 -5.94 -8.41
CA THR A 31 -13.37 -6.06 -9.10
C THR A 31 -13.22 -6.05 -10.63
N PRO A 32 -13.87 -6.97 -11.37
CA PRO A 32 -14.58 -8.14 -10.85
C PRO A 32 -13.58 -9.25 -10.41
N PRO A 33 -13.94 -10.10 -9.43
CA PRO A 33 -13.00 -11.02 -8.78
C PRO A 33 -12.50 -12.15 -9.69
N ASP A 34 -13.23 -12.45 -10.76
CA ASP A 34 -12.95 -13.49 -11.76
C ASP A 34 -12.12 -12.99 -12.94
N ALA A 35 -11.76 -11.70 -12.97
CA ALA A 35 -11.15 -11.05 -14.12
C ALA A 35 -9.64 -10.79 -13.99
N LEU A 36 -8.92 -11.47 -13.09
CA LEU A 36 -7.49 -11.25 -12.82
C LEU A 36 -6.60 -11.29 -14.07
N LEU A 37 -6.96 -12.09 -15.08
CA LEU A 37 -6.23 -12.21 -16.35
C LEU A 37 -6.64 -11.17 -17.41
N SER A 38 -7.56 -10.28 -17.06
CA SER A 38 -8.07 -9.20 -17.90
C SER A 38 -8.01 -7.87 -17.12
N SER A 39 -8.79 -6.87 -17.50
CA SER A 39 -8.81 -5.59 -16.77
C SER A 39 -9.51 -5.77 -15.42
N VAL A 40 -8.86 -5.36 -14.34
CA VAL A 40 -9.46 -5.27 -13.01
C VAL A 40 -9.37 -3.86 -12.46
N ARG A 41 -10.27 -3.54 -11.55
CA ARG A 41 -10.15 -2.38 -10.67
C ARG A 41 -9.61 -2.85 -9.32
N ALA A 42 -8.50 -2.26 -8.88
CA ALA A 42 -7.82 -2.59 -7.62
C ALA A 42 -7.98 -1.45 -6.62
N VAL A 43 -8.98 -1.56 -5.75
CA VAL A 43 -9.43 -0.45 -4.91
C VAL A 43 -8.88 -0.60 -3.49
N LEU A 44 -7.94 0.28 -3.11
CA LEU A 44 -7.53 0.43 -1.73
C LEU A 44 -8.74 0.83 -0.87
N SER A 45 -9.03 0.02 0.14
CA SER A 45 -10.22 0.15 0.97
C SER A 45 -9.86 0.09 2.44
N GLU A 46 -10.53 0.92 3.24
CA GLU A 46 -10.57 0.79 4.69
C GLU A 46 -11.92 0.21 5.10
N VAL A 47 -11.90 -0.94 5.77
CA VAL A 47 -13.08 -1.60 6.34
C VAL A 47 -13.01 -1.48 7.86
N ARG A 48 -14.09 -1.03 8.48
CA ARG A 48 -14.22 -0.96 9.94
C ARG A 48 -15.30 -1.93 10.41
N LEU A 49 -14.99 -2.74 11.42
CA LEU A 49 -15.90 -3.73 12.00
C LEU A 49 -16.16 -3.39 13.47
N ASP A 50 -17.36 -2.91 13.78
CA ASP A 50 -17.77 -2.62 15.16
C ASP A 50 -18.15 -3.93 15.87
N LEU A 51 -17.28 -4.41 16.74
CA LEU A 51 -17.48 -5.65 17.50
C LEU A 51 -18.56 -5.56 18.56
N ARG A 52 -19.05 -4.36 18.92
CA ARG A 52 -20.16 -4.18 19.85
C ARG A 52 -21.49 -4.24 19.11
N THR A 53 -21.63 -3.47 18.03
CA THR A 53 -22.90 -3.36 17.30
C THR A 53 -23.07 -4.42 16.21
N GLY A 54 -21.99 -5.02 15.72
CA GLY A 54 -22.02 -5.92 14.56
C GLY A 54 -22.15 -5.22 13.23
N ARG A 55 -22.03 -3.89 13.20
CA ARG A 55 -22.07 -3.11 11.97
C ARG A 55 -20.69 -3.03 11.36
N TYR A 56 -20.63 -2.95 10.03
CA TYR A 56 -19.42 -2.62 9.30
C TYR A 56 -19.58 -1.26 8.61
N SER A 57 -18.46 -0.64 8.27
CA SER A 57 -18.39 0.42 7.27
C SER A 57 -17.20 0.18 6.36
N ARG A 58 -17.28 0.70 5.13
CA ARG A 58 -16.20 0.62 4.14
C ARG A 58 -16.07 1.97 3.44
N ARG A 59 -14.84 2.41 3.21
CA ARG A 59 -14.53 3.57 2.36
C ARG A 59 -13.41 3.24 1.39
N GLU A 60 -13.48 3.79 0.18
CA GLU A 60 -12.37 3.78 -0.78
C GLU A 60 -11.34 4.83 -0.35
N LEU A 61 -10.06 4.49 -0.44
CA LEU A 61 -8.94 5.40 -0.26
C LEU A 61 -8.33 5.69 -1.64
N VAL A 62 -7.99 6.95 -1.90
CA VAL A 62 -7.49 7.40 -3.22
C VAL A 62 -8.36 6.92 -4.41
N PRO A 63 -9.63 7.35 -4.50
CA PRO A 63 -10.51 6.91 -5.58
C PRO A 63 -9.93 7.21 -6.97
N GLY A 64 -9.99 6.23 -7.86
CA GLY A 64 -9.58 6.37 -9.26
C GLY A 64 -8.17 5.88 -9.57
N LEU A 65 -7.40 5.46 -8.56
CA LEU A 65 -6.08 4.85 -8.74
C LEU A 65 -6.15 3.35 -8.44
N ASN A 66 -5.56 2.53 -9.32
CA ASN A 66 -5.43 1.10 -9.05
C ASN A 66 -4.21 0.84 -8.18
N LEU A 67 -4.46 0.45 -6.93
CA LEU A 67 -3.43 0.23 -5.92
C LEU A 67 -3.44 -1.22 -5.45
N GLU A 68 -2.33 -1.90 -5.69
CA GLU A 68 -2.10 -3.30 -5.30
C GLU A 68 -0.64 -3.49 -4.93
N ALA A 69 -0.28 -4.70 -4.49
CA ALA A 69 1.08 -5.16 -4.18
C ALA A 69 1.91 -4.12 -3.42
N GLY A 70 2.08 -4.31 -2.12
CA GLY A 70 2.95 -3.43 -1.36
C GLY A 70 2.91 -3.69 0.11
N THR A 71 3.16 -2.64 0.88
CA THR A 71 3.60 -2.81 2.25
C THR A 71 3.26 -1.61 3.13
N VAL A 72 3.41 -1.83 4.43
CA VAL A 72 3.40 -0.79 5.47
C VAL A 72 4.71 -0.86 6.23
N ASN A 73 4.95 0.05 7.17
CA ASN A 73 6.07 -0.11 8.08
C ASN A 73 5.90 -1.40 8.89
N ARG A 74 6.74 -2.41 8.60
CA ARG A 74 6.63 -3.75 9.18
C ARG A 74 6.78 -3.77 10.70
N SER A 75 7.45 -2.77 11.28
CA SER A 75 7.53 -2.63 12.74
C SER A 75 6.18 -2.34 13.37
N LEU A 76 5.21 -1.82 12.60
CA LEU A 76 3.86 -1.44 13.05
C LEU A 76 2.77 -2.42 12.61
N LEU A 77 3.10 -3.63 12.13
CA LEU A 77 2.08 -4.63 11.79
C LEU A 77 1.18 -4.94 12.99
N GLY A 78 -0.13 -5.03 12.76
CA GLY A 78 -1.12 -5.21 13.83
C GLY A 78 -1.45 -3.93 14.61
N ARG A 79 -0.74 -2.83 14.35
CA ARG A 79 -0.91 -1.53 14.98
C ARG A 79 -1.27 -0.49 13.92
N ARG A 80 -1.82 0.65 14.36
CA ARG A 80 -2.18 1.73 13.45
C ARG A 80 -0.94 2.21 12.68
N THR A 81 -1.05 2.20 11.36
CA THR A 81 -0.10 2.81 10.42
C THR A 81 -0.77 3.99 9.74
N ARG A 82 -0.07 5.11 9.62
CA ARG A 82 -0.46 6.26 8.82
C ARG A 82 -0.14 6.08 7.35
N PHE A 83 0.95 5.37 7.00
CA PHE A 83 1.40 5.27 5.62
C PHE A 83 1.39 3.83 5.09
N THR A 84 1.02 3.69 3.83
CA THR A 84 1.24 2.47 3.04
C THR A 84 1.89 2.84 1.71
N TYR A 85 2.72 1.94 1.21
CA TYR A 85 3.44 2.06 -0.06
C TYR A 85 2.95 0.94 -0.97
N LEU A 86 2.26 1.30 -2.04
CA LEU A 86 1.59 0.35 -2.92
C LEU A 86 1.99 0.60 -4.37
N ALA A 87 2.04 -0.45 -5.17
CA ALA A 87 2.26 -0.33 -6.60
C ALA A 87 1.05 0.33 -7.28
N VAL A 88 1.33 1.25 -8.20
CA VAL A 88 0.32 1.83 -9.10
C VAL A 88 0.13 0.88 -10.28
N ALA A 89 -0.86 0.00 -10.19
CA ALA A 89 -1.10 -1.12 -11.09
C ALA A 89 -1.80 -0.69 -12.39
N GLU A 90 -1.17 0.25 -13.11
CA GLU A 90 -1.67 0.84 -14.34
C GLU A 90 -0.55 0.92 -15.39
N PRO A 91 -0.74 0.37 -16.61
CA PRO A 91 -1.85 -0.48 -17.03
C PRO A 91 -1.75 -1.89 -16.44
N TRP A 92 -2.85 -2.43 -15.91
CA TRP A 92 -2.87 -3.80 -15.39
C TRP A 92 -2.39 -4.82 -16.44
N PRO A 93 -1.54 -5.81 -16.07
CA PRO A 93 -1.00 -6.10 -14.74
C PRO A 93 0.35 -5.42 -14.44
N ARG A 94 0.82 -4.51 -15.31
CA ARG A 94 2.08 -3.78 -15.10
C ARG A 94 1.87 -2.68 -14.07
N CYS A 95 2.89 -2.43 -13.24
CA CYS A 95 2.87 -1.31 -12.31
C CYS A 95 3.84 -0.22 -12.78
N ARG A 96 3.33 1.00 -12.97
CA ARG A 96 4.09 2.14 -13.50
C ARG A 96 4.82 2.96 -12.44
N GLY A 97 4.57 2.69 -11.16
CA GLY A 97 5.15 3.47 -10.09
C GLY A 97 4.78 2.96 -8.70
N VAL A 98 5.24 3.69 -7.68
CA VAL A 98 4.90 3.48 -6.28
C VAL A 98 4.13 4.67 -5.73
N ALA A 99 2.98 4.41 -5.13
CA ALA A 99 2.19 5.38 -4.40
C ALA A 99 2.47 5.29 -2.90
N LYS A 100 2.68 6.44 -2.26
CA LYS A 100 2.58 6.61 -0.82
C LYS A 100 1.20 7.17 -0.49
N VAL A 101 0.43 6.44 0.32
CA VAL A 101 -0.93 6.84 0.73
C VAL A 101 -0.93 7.19 2.21
N ASP A 102 -1.54 8.33 2.58
CA ASP A 102 -1.85 8.68 3.96
C ASP A 102 -3.22 8.07 4.34
N LEU A 103 -3.20 7.00 5.12
CA LEU A 103 -4.39 6.28 5.60
C LEU A 103 -5.23 7.11 6.58
N GLY A 104 -4.63 8.12 7.22
CA GLY A 104 -5.33 9.04 8.12
C GLY A 104 -6.29 9.95 7.35
N THR A 105 -5.80 10.58 6.29
CA THR A 105 -6.62 11.45 5.42
C THR A 105 -7.38 10.66 4.36
N GLY A 106 -6.87 9.49 3.95
CA GLY A 106 -7.36 8.71 2.82
C GLY A 106 -6.91 9.23 1.46
N GLU A 107 -5.89 10.10 1.45
CA GLU A 107 -5.38 10.80 0.27
C GLU A 107 -4.01 10.28 -0.16
N LEU A 108 -3.69 10.53 -1.42
CA LEU A 108 -2.39 10.25 -2.00
C LEU A 108 -1.38 11.27 -1.47
N ALA A 109 -0.35 10.80 -0.77
CA ALA A 109 0.70 11.68 -0.25
C ALA A 109 1.75 12.00 -1.31
N ALA A 110 2.15 11.00 -2.11
CA ALA A 110 3.09 11.15 -3.22
C ALA A 110 3.05 9.93 -4.15
N VAL A 111 3.53 10.10 -5.39
CA VAL A 111 3.75 9.01 -6.35
C VAL A 111 5.12 9.17 -6.97
N HIS A 112 5.85 8.07 -7.07
CA HIS A 112 7.05 7.96 -7.88
C HIS A 112 6.75 7.13 -9.12
N GLU A 113 6.76 7.75 -10.29
CA GLU A 113 6.62 7.08 -11.59
C GLU A 113 8.00 6.59 -12.07
N TYR A 114 8.07 5.37 -12.58
CA TYR A 114 9.32 4.81 -13.10
C TYR A 114 9.72 5.42 -14.45
N GLY A 115 8.77 6.02 -15.17
CA GLY A 115 8.97 6.53 -16.52
C GLY A 115 8.44 5.59 -17.60
N GLU A 116 8.48 6.04 -18.85
CA GLU A 116 7.93 5.31 -19.99
C GLU A 116 8.66 3.98 -20.23
N GLY A 117 7.90 2.90 -20.47
CA GLY A 117 8.46 1.55 -20.73
C GLY A 117 9.12 0.89 -19.51
N ARG A 118 9.00 1.49 -18.32
CA ARG A 118 9.60 1.00 -17.07
C ARG A 118 8.53 0.55 -16.10
N PHE A 119 8.64 -0.68 -15.62
CA PHE A 119 7.61 -1.31 -14.79
C PHE A 119 8.21 -2.09 -13.63
N SER A 120 7.40 -2.30 -12.60
CA SER A 120 7.75 -3.14 -11.45
C SER A 120 6.54 -3.88 -10.88
N GLY A 121 6.73 -4.54 -9.74
CA GLY A 121 5.72 -5.14 -8.89
C GLY A 121 5.77 -4.53 -7.48
N GLU A 122 6.09 -5.35 -6.47
CA GLU A 122 5.94 -5.00 -5.05
C GLU A 122 7.07 -4.09 -4.52
N PRO A 123 6.77 -2.86 -4.04
CA PRO A 123 7.69 -2.04 -3.28
C PRO A 123 7.85 -2.56 -1.84
N THR A 124 9.07 -2.54 -1.32
CA THR A 124 9.38 -2.91 0.07
C THR A 124 9.84 -1.71 0.87
N PHE A 125 9.20 -1.43 2.01
CA PHE A 125 9.63 -0.40 2.95
C PHE A 125 10.65 -0.95 3.94
N VAL A 126 11.76 -0.24 4.08
CA VAL A 126 12.86 -0.54 5.00
C VAL A 126 13.00 0.63 5.97
N PRO A 127 12.64 0.46 7.27
CA PRO A 127 12.77 1.53 8.25
C PRO A 127 14.24 1.89 8.49
N ALA A 128 14.51 3.17 8.77
CA ALA A 128 15.83 3.62 9.20
C ALA A 128 16.19 3.00 10.56
N THR A 129 17.48 2.73 10.78
CA THR A 129 17.97 2.11 12.03
C THR A 129 17.65 2.95 13.27
N SER A 130 17.62 4.27 13.12
CA SER A 130 17.18 5.24 14.14
C SER A 130 15.75 4.98 14.59
N ALA A 131 14.85 4.67 13.66
CA ALA A 131 13.44 4.38 13.90
C ALA A 131 13.20 3.01 14.56
N THR A 132 14.16 2.07 14.48
CA THR A 132 14.05 0.74 15.09
C THR A 132 14.79 0.60 16.42
N SER A 133 15.70 1.52 16.74
CA SER A 133 16.39 1.53 18.03
C SER A 133 15.39 1.91 19.12
N GLY A 134 15.12 1.01 20.07
CA GLY A 134 14.12 1.16 21.15
C GLY A 134 14.40 2.28 22.17
N THR A 135 15.05 3.37 21.76
CA THR A 135 15.38 4.54 22.58
C THR A 135 14.23 5.55 22.70
N GLY A 136 13.03 5.21 22.22
CA GLY A 136 11.82 5.98 22.50
C GLY A 136 11.80 7.40 21.94
N THR A 137 12.71 7.75 21.03
CA THR A 137 12.60 8.99 20.27
C THR A 137 11.61 8.76 19.13
N GLY A 138 10.53 9.54 19.12
CA GLY A 138 9.44 9.47 18.15
C GLY A 138 9.89 9.80 16.73
N GLY A 139 10.63 8.90 16.11
CA GLY A 139 10.94 8.93 14.69
C GLY A 139 9.67 8.91 13.85
N ARG A 140 9.71 9.56 12.68
CA ARG A 140 8.55 9.56 11.78
C ARG A 140 8.30 8.14 11.28
N GLU A 141 7.03 7.75 11.14
CA GLU A 141 6.66 6.41 10.67
C GLU A 141 7.26 6.07 9.29
N ASP A 142 7.43 7.09 8.45
CA ASP A 142 8.01 7.04 7.11
C ASP A 142 9.51 7.34 7.07
N ASP A 143 10.19 7.34 8.22
CA ASP A 143 11.65 7.48 8.27
C ASP A 143 12.32 6.18 7.83
N GLY A 144 12.71 6.13 6.55
CA GLY A 144 13.24 4.94 5.91
C GLY A 144 13.27 5.07 4.40
N HIS A 145 13.37 3.93 3.73
CA HIS A 145 13.46 3.85 2.28
C HIS A 145 12.40 2.91 1.72
N VAL A 146 11.93 3.20 0.50
CA VAL A 146 11.19 2.24 -0.31
C VAL A 146 12.14 1.68 -1.36
N VAL A 147 12.23 0.37 -1.44
CA VAL A 147 13.13 -0.35 -2.33
C VAL A 147 12.30 -1.15 -3.33
N VAL A 148 12.64 -1.04 -4.61
CA VAL A 148 11.88 -1.68 -5.69
C VAL A 148 12.76 -2.03 -6.90
N MET A 149 12.56 -3.21 -7.47
CA MET A 149 13.26 -3.64 -8.70
C MET A 149 12.51 -3.17 -9.94
N VAL A 150 13.07 -2.24 -10.70
CA VAL A 150 12.44 -1.67 -11.90
C VAL A 150 13.03 -2.33 -13.13
N HIS A 151 12.16 -2.84 -14.02
CA HIS A 151 12.56 -3.38 -15.32
C HIS A 151 12.35 -2.33 -16.41
N ASP A 152 13.40 -2.07 -17.18
CA ASP A 152 13.34 -1.26 -18.40
C ASP A 152 13.15 -2.20 -19.60
N GLU A 153 11.96 -2.17 -20.20
CA GLU A 153 11.62 -3.04 -21.33
C GLU A 153 12.44 -2.69 -22.60
N ALA A 154 12.87 -1.44 -22.76
CA ALA A 154 13.63 -1.00 -23.94
C ALA A 154 15.10 -1.42 -23.85
N ALA A 155 15.71 -1.31 -22.66
CA ALA A 155 17.08 -1.73 -22.42
C ALA A 155 17.20 -3.25 -22.15
N GLY A 156 16.10 -3.90 -21.75
CA GLY A 156 16.11 -5.32 -21.35
C GLY A 156 16.83 -5.57 -20.04
N THR A 157 17.00 -4.54 -19.21
CA THR A 157 17.73 -4.58 -17.93
C THR A 157 16.80 -4.34 -16.75
N ALA A 158 17.29 -4.66 -15.55
CA ALA A 158 16.60 -4.30 -14.31
C ALA A 158 17.57 -3.60 -13.37
N GLU A 159 17.05 -2.66 -12.57
CA GLU A 159 17.81 -1.90 -11.58
C GLU A 159 17.08 -1.89 -10.23
N LEU A 160 17.82 -1.69 -9.16
CA LEU A 160 17.27 -1.59 -7.81
C LEU A 160 17.12 -0.11 -7.44
N VAL A 161 15.90 0.42 -7.55
CA VAL A 161 15.62 1.81 -7.19
C VAL A 161 15.37 1.90 -5.68
N VAL A 162 16.08 2.82 -5.04
CA VAL A 162 15.91 3.17 -3.62
C VAL A 162 15.35 4.58 -3.54
N LEU A 163 14.16 4.70 -2.96
CA LEU A 163 13.46 5.96 -2.73
C LEU A 163 13.57 6.37 -1.27
N ASP A 164 13.75 7.67 -1.01
CA ASP A 164 13.44 8.25 0.31
C ASP A 164 11.93 8.06 0.56
N ALA A 165 11.54 7.31 1.60
CA ALA A 165 10.14 6.99 1.83
C ALA A 165 9.31 8.21 2.29
N GLY A 166 9.97 9.22 2.85
CA GLY A 166 9.36 10.48 3.25
C GLY A 166 8.91 11.28 2.03
N LYS A 167 9.82 11.47 1.09
CA LYS A 167 9.68 12.36 -0.08
C LYS A 167 9.23 11.64 -1.36
N MET A 168 9.40 10.33 -1.44
CA MET A 168 9.23 9.51 -2.66
C MET A 168 10.14 9.96 -3.82
N GLU A 169 11.34 10.43 -3.49
CA GLU A 169 12.37 10.83 -4.45
C GLU A 169 13.50 9.78 -4.50
N VAL A 170 14.15 9.64 -5.65
CA VAL A 170 15.26 8.67 -5.83
C VAL A 170 16.47 9.09 -4.99
N ALA A 171 16.90 8.18 -4.14
CA ALA A 171 18.11 8.31 -3.32
C ALA A 171 19.30 7.52 -3.91
N ALA A 172 19.03 6.38 -4.56
CA ALA A 172 20.02 5.55 -5.24
C ALA A 172 19.37 4.63 -6.30
N THR A 173 20.18 4.12 -7.24
CA THR A 173 19.84 3.14 -8.30
C THR A 173 20.98 2.16 -8.51
#